data_AF-A0A1J5NX04-F1
#
_entry.id   AF-A0A1J5NX04-F1
#
_cell.length_a   1.000
_cell.length_b   1.000
_cell.length_c   1.000
_cell.angle_alpha   90.00
_cell.angle_beta   90.00
_cell.angle_gamma   90.00
#
_symmetry.space_group_name_H-M   'P 1'
#
loop_
_entity.id
_entity.type
_entity.pdbx_description
1 polymer ?
#
loop_
_entity_poly.entity_id
_entity_poly.type
_entity_poly.pdbx_seq_one_letter_code
_entity_poly.pdbx_strand_id
1 'polypeptide(L)'
;MFGADASHLRQTIDLVRSRGVTVHLDKPKAKVLMLTTVLDILLFQDALEATARILNAAGLDWTLRSNGYEAANFGLLSGVEETQKKATEAVIRQALEIDAEMVIVPECGHAYPALRWEGAEVHGSALPFRVLAISELIGELVEQGRIRLRGDAHQALMFHDACKLGRHGGVFEQPRLALRATGAELHEPRDTEEMNWCCGGGAGGFLINRAAPLRASRTVACSLGRLRVNTERPTPVCQA
;
A
#
# COMPACT_ATOMS: atom_id res chain seq x y z
N MET A 1 -8.44 14.22 -7.27
CA MET A 1 -8.49 13.33 -8.46
C MET A 1 -9.74 12.46 -8.33
N PHE A 2 -10.50 12.19 -9.40
CA PHE A 2 -11.81 11.49 -9.34
C PHE A 2 -12.90 12.10 -8.44
N GLY A 3 -12.82 13.40 -8.12
CA GLY A 3 -13.84 14.08 -7.31
C GLY A 3 -13.82 13.76 -5.81
N ALA A 4 -12.94 12.86 -5.34
CA ALA A 4 -12.76 12.62 -3.92
C ALA A 4 -11.92 13.73 -3.28
N ASP A 5 -12.27 14.04 -2.04
CA ASP A 5 -11.67 15.08 -1.22
C ASP A 5 -11.58 14.63 0.25
N ALA A 6 -11.23 15.55 1.14
CA ALA A 6 -11.13 15.27 2.57
C ALA A 6 -12.47 14.82 3.21
N SER A 7 -13.62 15.16 2.62
CA SER A 7 -14.92 14.72 3.14
C SER A 7 -15.14 13.23 2.91
N HIS A 8 -14.76 12.73 1.73
CA HIS A 8 -14.83 11.30 1.39
C HIS A 8 -13.91 10.45 2.27
N LEU A 9 -12.70 10.95 2.55
CA LEU A 9 -11.80 10.33 3.51
C LEU A 9 -12.47 10.20 4.89
N ARG A 10 -13.04 11.30 5.41
CA ARG A 10 -13.69 11.30 6.73
C ARG A 10 -14.86 10.33 6.79
N GLN A 11 -15.71 10.30 5.77
CA GLN A 11 -16.82 9.34 5.66
C GLN A 11 -16.33 7.89 5.71
N THR A 12 -15.27 7.57 4.97
CA THR A 12 -14.68 6.23 4.98
C THR A 12 -14.09 5.86 6.33
N ILE A 13 -13.39 6.81 6.97
CA ILE A 13 -12.85 6.64 8.32
C ILE A 13 -13.97 6.38 9.34
N ASP A 14 -15.07 7.12 9.27
CA ASP A 14 -16.21 6.94 10.17
C ASP A 14 -16.90 5.59 9.95
N LEU A 15 -17.00 5.14 8.70
CA LEU A 15 -17.47 3.79 8.38
C LEU A 15 -16.55 2.72 8.99
N VAL A 16 -15.23 2.86 8.85
CA VAL A 16 -14.27 1.91 9.43
C VAL A 16 -14.32 1.92 10.97
N ARG A 17 -14.47 3.09 11.59
CA ARG A 17 -14.68 3.24 13.04
C ARG A 17 -15.97 2.58 13.51
N SER A 18 -17.06 2.69 12.73
CA SER A 18 -18.35 2.03 13.05
C SER A 18 -18.23 0.50 13.10
N ARG A 19 -17.23 -0.07 12.42
CA ARG A 19 -16.89 -1.51 12.45
C ARG A 19 -15.96 -1.90 13.60
N GLY A 20 -15.67 -0.97 14.51
CA GLY A 20 -14.85 -1.18 15.71
C GLY A 20 -13.34 -1.07 15.46
N VAL A 21 -12.91 -0.42 14.37
CA VAL A 21 -11.48 -0.21 14.07
C VAL A 21 -11.08 1.22 14.40
N THR A 22 -10.07 1.37 15.26
CA THR A 22 -9.49 2.68 15.54
C THR A 22 -8.76 3.20 14.31
N VAL A 23 -9.12 4.40 13.86
CA VAL A 23 -8.42 5.10 12.78
C VAL A 23 -8.08 6.49 13.27
N HIS A 24 -6.79 6.84 13.21
CA HIS A 24 -6.27 8.13 13.63
C HIS A 24 -6.23 9.09 12.43
N LEU A 25 -6.80 10.28 12.61
CA LEU A 25 -6.84 11.33 11.58
C LEU A 25 -6.37 12.64 12.20
N ASP A 26 -5.50 13.34 11.49
CA ASP A 26 -5.04 14.69 11.81
C ASP A 26 -4.42 14.83 13.21
N LYS A 27 -3.69 13.80 13.69
CA LYS A 27 -2.88 13.96 14.91
C LYS A 27 -1.85 15.09 14.71
N PRO A 28 -1.58 15.91 15.74
CA PRO A 28 -0.60 16.99 15.64
C PRO A 28 0.84 16.45 15.54
N LYS A 29 1.10 15.28 16.12
CA LYS A 29 2.34 14.52 16.01
C LYS A 29 2.02 13.02 15.90
N ALA A 30 2.80 12.31 15.10
CA ALA A 30 2.78 10.86 15.02
C ALA A 30 4.08 10.36 14.38
N LYS A 31 4.58 9.21 14.83
CA LYS A 31 5.79 8.59 14.26
C LYS A 31 5.59 8.03 12.86
N VAL A 32 4.35 7.67 12.51
CA VAL A 32 4.01 7.07 11.21
C VAL A 32 2.93 7.89 10.50
N LEU A 33 3.22 8.35 9.30
CA LEU A 33 2.22 8.86 8.36
C LEU A 33 1.72 7.71 7.50
N MET A 34 0.45 7.32 7.65
CA MET A 34 -0.19 6.41 6.70
C MET A 34 -0.75 7.24 5.56
N LEU A 35 -0.43 6.86 4.33
CA LEU A 35 -1.10 7.35 3.13
C LEU A 35 -2.18 6.35 2.69
N THR A 36 -3.07 6.82 1.82
CA THR A 36 -4.11 6.01 1.17
C THR A 36 -4.30 6.53 -0.26
N THR A 37 -5.11 5.88 -1.07
CA THR A 37 -5.51 6.43 -2.36
C THR A 37 -7.00 6.74 -2.42
N VAL A 38 -7.41 7.59 -3.37
CA VAL A 38 -8.83 7.75 -3.72
C VAL A 38 -9.49 6.40 -4.01
N LEU A 39 -8.77 5.44 -4.62
CA LEU A 39 -9.32 4.12 -4.90
C LEU A 39 -9.59 3.33 -3.61
N ASP A 40 -8.72 3.43 -2.61
CA ASP A 40 -8.95 2.79 -1.31
C ASP A 40 -10.14 3.41 -0.59
N ILE A 41 -10.36 4.72 -0.76
CA ILE A 41 -11.49 5.44 -0.14
C ILE A 41 -12.81 5.09 -0.84
N LEU A 42 -12.83 4.99 -2.17
CA LEU A 42 -14.05 4.84 -2.95
C LEU A 42 -14.43 3.38 -3.25
N LEU A 43 -13.43 2.52 -3.50
CA LEU A 43 -13.63 1.17 -4.04
C LEU A 43 -13.08 0.06 -3.13
N PHE A 44 -11.96 0.32 -2.44
CA PHE A 44 -11.20 -0.70 -1.72
C PHE A 44 -11.06 -0.38 -0.22
N GLN A 45 -12.18 -0.01 0.40
CA GLN A 45 -12.23 0.41 1.82
C GLN A 45 -11.71 -0.64 2.79
N ASP A 46 -11.79 -1.92 2.40
CA ASP A 46 -11.26 -3.04 3.17
C ASP A 46 -9.73 -3.00 3.28
N ALA A 47 -9.02 -2.42 2.30
CA ALA A 47 -7.57 -2.24 2.33
C ALA A 47 -7.14 -1.18 3.36
N LEU A 48 -7.87 -0.05 3.43
CA LEU A 48 -7.67 0.97 4.45
C LEU A 48 -7.94 0.38 5.84
N GLU A 49 -9.07 -0.30 6.01
CA GLU A 49 -9.43 -0.97 7.26
C GLU A 49 -8.35 -1.96 7.71
N ALA A 50 -7.87 -2.80 6.79
CA ALA A 50 -6.84 -3.78 7.08
C ALA A 50 -5.51 -3.16 7.50
N THR A 51 -5.08 -2.13 6.79
CA THR A 51 -3.86 -1.40 7.12
C THR A 51 -3.98 -0.80 8.52
N ALA A 52 -5.11 -0.16 8.83
CA ALA A 52 -5.37 0.37 10.17
C ALA A 52 -5.32 -0.72 11.25
N ARG A 53 -5.92 -1.90 11.02
CA ARG A 53 -5.87 -3.04 11.94
C ARG A 53 -4.43 -3.51 12.19
N ILE A 54 -3.60 -3.58 11.14
CA ILE A 54 -2.19 -3.98 11.25
C ILE A 54 -1.41 -2.96 12.06
N LEU A 55 -1.53 -1.67 11.75
CA LEU A 55 -0.83 -0.60 12.46
C LEU A 55 -1.23 -0.55 13.95
N ASN A 56 -2.52 -0.74 14.25
CA ASN A 56 -3.03 -0.81 15.62
C ASN A 56 -2.54 -2.06 16.37
N ALA A 57 -2.57 -3.23 15.73
CA ALA A 57 -2.08 -4.47 16.32
C ALA A 57 -0.57 -4.42 16.59
N ALA A 58 0.16 -3.73 15.71
CA ALA A 58 1.56 -3.39 15.90
C ALA A 58 1.77 -2.24 16.90
N GLY A 59 0.75 -1.68 17.54
CA GLY A 59 0.88 -0.58 18.51
C GLY A 59 1.68 0.61 17.98
N LEU A 60 1.60 0.89 16.68
CA LEU A 60 2.32 2.00 16.06
C LEU A 60 1.64 3.32 16.38
N ASP A 61 2.42 4.38 16.53
CA ASP A 61 1.90 5.75 16.66
C ASP A 61 1.70 6.34 15.27
N TRP A 62 0.49 6.20 14.71
CA TRP A 62 0.21 6.54 13.32
C TRP A 62 -0.96 7.51 13.14
N THR A 63 -1.00 8.19 12.00
CA THR A 63 -2.14 9.02 11.57
C THR A 63 -2.27 9.08 10.05
N LEU A 64 -3.50 9.27 9.56
CA LEU A 64 -3.79 9.87 8.26
C LEU A 64 -3.81 11.40 8.37
N ARG A 65 -3.66 12.11 7.25
CA ARG A 65 -3.74 13.58 7.18
C ARG A 65 -4.75 14.00 6.13
N SER A 66 -5.83 14.68 6.52
CA SER A 66 -6.92 15.03 5.61
C SER A 66 -6.52 15.97 4.46
N ASN A 67 -5.41 16.70 4.62
CA ASN A 67 -4.82 17.60 3.64
C ASN A 67 -3.55 17.03 2.93
N GLY A 68 -3.24 15.75 3.10
CA GLY A 68 -2.10 15.10 2.44
C GLY A 68 -2.13 13.58 2.53
N TYR A 69 -3.31 12.99 2.41
CA TYR A 69 -3.50 11.52 2.47
C TYR A 69 -3.19 10.83 1.14
N GLU A 70 -3.30 11.56 0.02
CA GLU A 70 -3.31 10.98 -1.32
C GLU A 70 -1.92 10.56 -1.77
N ALA A 71 -1.72 9.25 -1.90
CA ALA A 71 -0.47 8.67 -2.37
C ALA A 71 -0.37 8.59 -3.89
N ALA A 72 -1.49 8.55 -4.60
CA ALA A 72 -1.53 8.39 -6.05
C ALA A 72 -0.90 9.58 -6.77
N ASN A 73 0.32 9.38 -7.24
CA ASN A 73 1.00 10.37 -8.06
C ASN A 73 0.65 10.22 -9.55
N PHE A 74 -0.39 10.92 -10.00
CA PHE A 74 -0.80 10.91 -11.41
C PHE A 74 0.13 11.72 -12.31
N GLY A 75 0.89 12.67 -11.76
CA GLY A 75 1.95 13.35 -12.52
C GLY A 75 3.03 12.37 -12.96
N LEU A 76 3.47 11.47 -12.07
CA LEU A 76 4.40 10.40 -12.42
C LEU A 76 3.77 9.44 -13.45
N LEU A 77 2.49 9.10 -13.29
CA LEU A 77 1.78 8.21 -14.22
C LEU A 77 1.69 8.80 -15.63
N SER A 78 1.41 10.10 -15.76
CA SER A 78 1.21 10.79 -17.03
C SER A 78 2.47 11.47 -17.58
N GLY A 79 3.60 11.43 -16.87
CA GLY A 79 4.83 12.14 -17.23
C GLY A 79 4.73 13.67 -17.11
N VAL A 80 3.85 14.19 -16.24
CA VAL A 80 3.67 15.63 -15.99
C VAL A 80 4.41 16.00 -14.69
N GLU A 81 5.67 16.40 -14.85
CA GLU A 81 6.61 16.64 -13.75
C GLU A 81 6.10 17.66 -12.72
N GLU A 82 5.49 18.77 -13.15
CA GLU A 82 4.97 19.79 -12.23
C GLU A 82 3.86 19.22 -11.33
N THR A 83 3.00 18.35 -11.87
CA THR A 83 1.95 17.68 -11.09
C THR A 83 2.56 16.65 -10.15
N GLN A 84 3.61 15.95 -10.59
CA GLN A 84 4.33 14.99 -9.77
C GLN A 84 4.95 15.67 -8.55
N LYS A 85 5.68 16.76 -8.76
CA LYS A 85 6.34 17.54 -7.70
C LYS A 85 5.32 18.05 -6.69
N LYS A 86 4.24 18.70 -7.14
CA LYS A 86 3.18 19.21 -6.26
C LYS A 86 2.57 18.12 -5.37
N ALA A 87 2.28 16.94 -5.93
CA ALA A 87 1.70 15.83 -5.17
C ALA A 87 2.70 15.27 -4.13
N THR A 88 3.94 15.05 -4.53
CA THR A 88 5.00 14.53 -3.65
C THR A 88 5.35 15.53 -2.54
N GLU A 89 5.47 16.83 -2.85
CA GLU A 89 5.71 17.90 -1.86
C GLU A 89 4.60 17.98 -0.81
N ALA A 90 3.34 17.80 -1.21
CA ALA A 90 2.22 17.83 -0.27
C ALA A 90 2.34 16.74 0.80
N VAL A 91 2.74 15.54 0.40
CA VAL A 91 3.00 14.41 1.31
C VAL A 91 4.22 14.67 2.19
N ILE A 92 5.34 15.08 1.61
CA ILE A 92 6.58 15.38 2.36
C ILE A 92 6.29 16.44 3.43
N ARG A 93 5.62 17.53 3.06
CA ARG A 93 5.24 18.59 4.00
C ARG A 93 4.41 18.06 5.17
N GLN A 94 3.44 17.17 4.91
CA GLN A 94 2.66 16.57 6.00
C GLN A 94 3.48 15.65 6.90
N ALA A 95 4.40 14.88 6.34
CA ALA A 95 5.31 14.05 7.13
C ALA A 95 6.22 14.90 8.04
N LEU A 96 6.75 16.01 7.51
CA LEU A 96 7.56 16.95 8.28
C LEU A 96 6.77 17.66 9.38
N GLU A 97 5.55 18.13 9.10
CA GLU A 97 4.70 18.82 10.08
C GLU A 97 4.47 17.98 11.36
N ILE A 98 4.33 16.66 11.20
CA ILE A 98 4.04 15.75 12.31
C ILE A 98 5.28 15.07 12.94
N ASP A 99 6.49 15.43 12.48
CA ASP A 99 7.75 14.76 12.80
C ASP A 99 7.70 13.23 12.57
N ALA A 100 7.14 12.81 11.42
CA ALA A 100 7.09 11.40 11.07
C ALA A 100 8.50 10.84 10.88
N GLU A 101 8.73 9.63 11.40
CA GLU A 101 9.95 8.85 11.15
C GLU A 101 9.76 7.90 9.96
N MET A 102 8.50 7.64 9.60
CA MET A 102 8.11 6.68 8.58
C MET A 102 6.84 7.13 7.85
N VAL A 103 6.82 6.96 6.54
CA VAL A 103 5.65 7.14 5.68
C VAL A 103 5.31 5.79 5.04
N ILE A 104 4.07 5.34 5.26
CA ILE A 104 3.54 4.09 4.70
C ILE A 104 2.72 4.40 3.45
N VAL A 105 3.12 3.79 2.35
CA VAL A 105 2.48 3.93 1.05
C VAL A 105 1.56 2.73 0.81
N PRO A 106 0.31 2.94 0.34
CA PRO A 106 -0.58 1.84 -0.03
C PRO A 106 -0.05 1.07 -1.24
N GLU A 107 -0.64 -0.10 -1.53
CA GLU A 107 -0.32 -0.92 -2.69
C GLU A 107 -0.72 -0.19 -3.99
N CYS A 108 0.17 0.65 -4.49
CA CYS A 108 -0.05 1.49 -5.65
C CYS A 108 1.24 1.64 -6.45
N GLY A 109 1.23 1.18 -7.70
CA GLY A 109 2.44 1.09 -8.54
C GLY A 109 3.10 2.43 -8.90
N HIS A 110 2.40 3.56 -8.73
CA HIS A 110 3.00 4.89 -8.92
C HIS A 110 3.28 5.62 -7.61
N ALA A 111 2.61 5.27 -6.51
CA ALA A 111 2.83 5.94 -5.22
C ALA A 111 4.19 5.60 -4.63
N TYR A 112 4.55 4.30 -4.59
CA TYR A 112 5.81 3.85 -3.99
C TYR A 112 7.04 4.48 -4.65
N PRO A 113 7.24 4.39 -5.99
CA PRO A 113 8.40 5.03 -6.63
C PRO A 113 8.36 6.57 -6.54
N ALA A 114 7.19 7.21 -6.60
CA ALA A 114 7.07 8.67 -6.55
C ALA A 114 7.56 9.28 -5.23
N LEU A 115 7.50 8.51 -4.14
CA LEU A 115 7.98 8.97 -2.84
C LEU A 115 9.31 8.34 -2.44
N ARG A 116 9.46 7.02 -2.63
CA ARG A 116 10.67 6.27 -2.21
C ARG A 116 11.92 6.72 -2.94
N TRP A 117 11.80 6.97 -4.26
CA TRP A 117 12.93 7.25 -5.14
C TRP A 117 12.94 8.70 -5.59
N GLU A 118 11.82 9.18 -6.11
CA GLU A 118 11.71 10.55 -6.61
C GLU A 118 11.55 11.58 -5.48
N GLY A 119 11.14 11.16 -4.28
CA GLY A 119 10.83 12.08 -3.18
C GLY A 119 12.02 12.90 -2.72
N ALA A 120 13.25 12.33 -2.73
CA ALA A 120 14.45 13.05 -2.36
C ALA A 120 14.83 14.14 -3.38
N GLU A 121 14.64 13.84 -4.68
CA GLU A 121 14.84 14.83 -5.75
C GLU A 121 13.86 15.99 -5.62
N VAL A 122 12.58 15.69 -5.38
CA VAL A 122 11.56 16.70 -5.12
C VAL A 122 11.85 17.50 -3.85
N HIS A 123 12.36 16.86 -2.80
CA HIS A 123 12.72 17.52 -1.55
C HIS A 123 14.00 18.38 -1.68
N GLY A 124 14.88 18.06 -2.63
CA GLY A 124 16.20 18.65 -2.79
C GLY A 124 17.25 18.10 -1.80
N SER A 125 16.90 17.10 -0.99
CA SER A 125 17.82 16.42 -0.06
C SER A 125 17.27 15.05 0.36
N ALA A 126 18.05 14.28 1.13
CA ALA A 126 17.58 13.01 1.66
C ALA A 126 16.33 13.22 2.53
N LEU A 127 15.30 12.39 2.33
CA LEU A 127 14.10 12.43 3.14
C LEU A 127 14.44 12.09 4.61
N PRO A 128 13.95 12.86 5.60
CA PRO A 128 14.25 12.61 7.01
C PRO A 128 13.40 11.47 7.62
N PHE A 129 12.69 10.71 6.78
CA PHE A 129 11.85 9.60 7.16
C PHE A 129 12.02 8.43 6.19
N ARG A 130 11.72 7.22 6.67
CA ARG A 130 11.66 6.02 5.83
C ARG A 130 10.39 6.03 5.00
N VAL A 131 10.45 5.52 3.78
CA VAL A 131 9.28 5.29 2.94
C VAL A 131 9.16 3.79 2.73
N LEU A 132 8.05 3.19 3.15
CA LEU A 132 7.82 1.75 3.03
C LEU A 132 6.47 1.50 2.35
N ALA A 133 6.40 0.46 1.53
CA ALA A 133 5.12 -0.11 1.15
C ALA A 133 4.49 -0.86 2.34
N ILE A 134 3.17 -0.98 2.37
CA ILE A 134 2.49 -1.71 3.45
C ILE A 134 2.93 -3.18 3.53
N SER A 135 3.10 -3.86 2.39
CA SER A 135 3.61 -5.24 2.35
C SER A 135 5.05 -5.38 2.89
N GLU A 136 5.90 -4.37 2.65
CA GLU A 136 7.25 -4.30 3.21
C GLU A 136 7.21 -4.18 4.74
N LEU A 137 6.39 -3.25 5.25
CA LEU A 137 6.21 -3.05 6.69
C LEU A 137 5.70 -4.32 7.38
N ILE A 138 4.73 -5.02 6.79
CA ILE A 138 4.18 -6.25 7.39
C ILE A 138 5.29 -7.29 7.57
N GLY A 139 6.14 -7.47 6.55
CA GLY A 139 7.29 -8.37 6.64
C GLY A 139 8.25 -7.97 7.76
N GLU A 140 8.60 -6.68 7.86
CA GLU A 140 9.45 -6.17 8.96
C GLU A 140 8.83 -6.43 10.34
N LEU A 141 7.53 -6.16 10.50
CA LEU A 141 6.83 -6.35 11.78
C LEU A 141 6.72 -7.82 12.18
N VAL A 142 6.58 -8.73 11.21
CA VAL A 142 6.59 -10.18 11.43
C VAL A 142 7.98 -10.63 11.87
N GLU A 143 9.02 -10.21 11.16
CA GLU A 143 10.41 -10.59 11.46
C GLU A 143 10.83 -10.11 12.85
N GLN A 144 10.41 -8.90 13.23
CA GLN A 144 10.61 -8.33 14.56
C GLN A 144 9.72 -8.97 15.66
N GLY A 145 8.81 -9.88 15.30
CA GLY A 145 7.86 -10.51 16.22
C GLY A 145 6.82 -9.56 16.81
N ARG A 146 6.63 -8.37 16.22
CA ARG A 146 5.69 -7.34 16.71
C ARG A 146 4.24 -7.65 16.39
N ILE A 147 4.00 -8.40 15.31
CA ILE A 147 2.67 -8.90 14.94
C ILE A 147 2.71 -10.40 14.71
N ARG A 148 1.55 -11.05 14.89
CA ARG A 148 1.33 -12.45 14.53
C ARG A 148 0.18 -12.52 13.56
N LEU A 149 0.43 -13.09 12.38
CA LEU A 149 -0.58 -13.29 11.36
C LEU A 149 -1.21 -14.68 11.52
N ARG A 150 -2.47 -14.84 11.13
CA ARG A 150 -3.19 -16.12 11.16
C ARG A 150 -4.05 -16.26 9.90
N GLY A 151 -3.59 -17.08 8.97
CA GLY A 151 -4.33 -17.48 7.78
C GLY A 151 -4.92 -18.87 7.92
N ASP A 152 -5.40 -19.40 6.79
CA ASP A 152 -5.73 -20.81 6.65
C ASP A 152 -4.45 -21.58 6.27
N ALA A 153 -3.99 -22.45 7.16
CA ALA A 153 -2.75 -23.20 6.98
C ALA A 153 -2.81 -24.20 5.81
N HIS A 154 -3.99 -24.48 5.28
CA HIS A 154 -4.18 -25.37 4.13
C HIS A 154 -4.28 -24.62 2.80
N GLN A 155 -4.12 -23.30 2.82
CA GLN A 155 -4.23 -22.50 1.63
C GLN A 155 -2.90 -22.48 0.87
N ALA A 156 -2.89 -23.10 -0.31
CA ALA A 156 -1.82 -22.94 -1.29
C ALA A 156 -1.90 -21.55 -1.94
N LEU A 157 -0.79 -20.82 -1.95
CA LEU A 157 -0.67 -19.48 -2.49
C LEU A 157 0.45 -19.41 -3.52
N MET A 158 0.28 -18.55 -4.51
CA MET A 158 1.36 -18.11 -5.38
C MET A 158 1.45 -16.59 -5.28
N PHE A 159 2.66 -16.07 -5.10
CA PHE A 159 2.88 -14.63 -5.04
C PHE A 159 3.26 -14.09 -6.41
N HIS A 160 2.70 -12.94 -6.77
CA HIS A 160 3.03 -12.23 -7.99
C HIS A 160 3.75 -10.93 -7.65
N ASP A 161 5.07 -10.89 -7.87
CA ASP A 161 5.90 -9.73 -7.55
C ASP A 161 5.50 -8.50 -8.38
N ALA A 162 4.97 -7.48 -7.71
CA ALA A 162 4.65 -6.21 -8.34
C ALA A 162 5.95 -5.53 -8.83
N CYS A 163 6.03 -5.20 -10.12
CA CYS A 163 7.28 -4.72 -10.73
C CYS A 163 7.81 -3.41 -10.12
N LYS A 164 6.94 -2.57 -9.55
CA LYS A 164 7.31 -1.30 -8.92
C LYS A 164 7.79 -1.48 -7.47
N LEU A 165 7.35 -2.54 -6.80
CA LEU A 165 7.79 -2.90 -5.46
C LEU A 165 9.05 -3.77 -5.49
N GLY A 166 9.06 -4.79 -6.36
CA GLY A 166 10.19 -5.69 -6.58
C GLY A 166 11.27 -5.06 -7.44
N ARG A 167 11.16 -5.12 -8.78
CA ARG A 167 12.22 -4.68 -9.72
C ARG A 167 12.72 -3.25 -9.52
N HIS A 168 11.83 -2.31 -9.17
CA HIS A 168 12.24 -0.93 -8.89
C HIS A 168 12.57 -0.74 -7.40
N GLY A 169 11.88 -1.43 -6.49
CA GLY A 169 11.95 -1.16 -5.06
C GLY A 169 12.92 -2.05 -4.27
N GLY A 170 13.36 -3.17 -4.82
CA GLY A 170 14.16 -4.20 -4.15
C GLY A 170 13.39 -5.02 -3.10
N VAL A 171 12.06 -4.86 -3.01
CA VAL A 171 11.25 -5.50 -1.97
C VAL A 171 10.68 -6.81 -2.52
N PHE A 172 11.33 -7.92 -2.17
CA PHE A 172 10.94 -9.27 -2.58
C PHE A 172 10.63 -10.18 -1.38
N GLU A 173 11.46 -10.15 -0.34
CA GLU A 173 11.34 -11.12 0.76
C GLU A 173 10.26 -10.72 1.77
N GLN A 174 10.06 -9.42 2.03
CA GLN A 174 9.10 -8.95 3.04
C GLN A 174 7.65 -9.38 2.75
N PRO A 175 7.13 -9.29 1.50
CA PRO A 175 5.81 -9.84 1.17
C PRO A 175 5.75 -11.37 1.39
N ARG A 176 6.82 -12.11 1.07
CA ARG A 176 6.90 -13.56 1.26
C ARG A 176 6.88 -13.94 2.73
N LEU A 177 7.66 -13.24 3.57
CA LEU A 177 7.65 -13.41 5.03
C LEU A 177 6.25 -13.17 5.59
N ALA A 178 5.59 -12.10 5.16
CA ALA A 178 4.21 -11.81 5.54
C ALA A 178 3.26 -12.97 5.19
N LEU A 179 3.33 -13.49 3.96
CA LEU A 179 2.49 -14.60 3.51
C LEU A 179 2.78 -15.90 4.26
N ARG A 180 4.05 -16.28 4.42
CA ARG A 180 4.42 -17.50 5.16
C ARG A 180 4.00 -17.43 6.63
N ALA A 181 4.07 -16.25 7.25
CA ALA A 181 3.64 -16.05 8.63
C ALA A 181 2.13 -16.23 8.85
N THR A 182 1.34 -16.26 7.77
CA THR A 182 -0.08 -16.65 7.86
C THR A 182 -0.27 -18.16 8.04
N GLY A 183 0.76 -18.96 7.78
CA GLY A 183 0.70 -20.42 7.74
C GLY A 183 0.39 -20.99 6.35
N ALA A 184 0.19 -20.14 5.33
CA ALA A 184 -0.04 -20.57 3.96
C ALA A 184 1.18 -21.29 3.34
N GLU A 185 0.90 -22.25 2.47
CA GLU A 185 1.92 -22.90 1.64
C GLU A 185 2.21 -22.03 0.41
N LEU A 186 3.39 -21.41 0.38
CA LEU A 186 3.78 -20.52 -0.71
C LEU A 186 4.52 -21.31 -1.82
N HIS A 187 3.93 -21.34 -3.01
CA HIS A 187 4.54 -21.86 -4.22
C HIS A 187 5.07 -20.72 -5.09
N GLU A 188 6.34 -20.82 -5.46
CA GLU A 188 6.97 -19.87 -6.38
C GLU A 188 6.84 -20.38 -7.83
N PRO A 189 6.45 -19.51 -8.78
CA PRO A 189 6.52 -19.85 -10.20
C PRO A 189 7.98 -19.92 -10.66
N ARG A 190 8.22 -20.50 -11.84
CA ARG A 190 9.55 -20.53 -12.47
C ARG A 190 10.14 -19.13 -12.63
N ASP A 191 9.31 -18.18 -13.07
CA ASP A 191 9.68 -16.78 -13.28
C ASP A 191 9.14 -15.96 -12.11
N THR A 192 10.02 -15.62 -11.17
CA THR A 192 9.67 -14.89 -9.93
C THR A 192 10.62 -13.71 -9.71
N GLU A 193 10.36 -12.89 -8.70
CA GLU A 193 11.18 -11.74 -8.31
C GLU A 193 11.47 -10.78 -9.49
N GLU A 194 12.74 -10.54 -9.80
CA GLU A 194 13.19 -9.68 -10.89
C GLU A 194 12.71 -10.19 -12.25
N MET A 195 12.53 -11.50 -12.39
CA MET A 195 12.14 -12.17 -13.62
C MET A 195 10.62 -12.35 -13.76
N ASN A 196 9.82 -11.96 -12.76
CA ASN A 196 8.36 -12.10 -12.81
C ASN A 196 7.76 -11.35 -14.01
N TRP A 197 6.58 -11.77 -14.47
CA TRP A 197 5.89 -11.17 -15.59
C TRP A 197 5.09 -9.92 -15.19
N CYS A 198 4.87 -9.01 -16.14
CA CYS A 198 3.99 -7.86 -15.91
C CYS A 198 2.53 -8.29 -15.93
N CYS A 199 1.75 -7.94 -14.89
CA CYS A 199 0.31 -8.14 -14.84
C CYS A 199 -0.47 -7.35 -15.91
N GLY A 200 0.14 -6.31 -16.49
CA GLY A 200 -0.47 -5.45 -17.52
C GLY A 200 -1.35 -4.32 -16.98
N GLY A 201 -1.51 -4.20 -15.65
CA GLY A 201 -2.28 -3.11 -15.02
C GLY A 201 -1.54 -1.78 -14.92
N GLY A 202 -0.23 -1.81 -14.65
CA GLY A 202 0.59 -0.61 -14.40
C GLY A 202 0.72 0.35 -15.61
N ALA A 203 1.33 1.52 -15.36
CA ALA A 203 1.59 2.56 -16.37
C ALA A 203 0.34 2.99 -17.19
N GLY A 204 -0.85 2.93 -16.57
CA GLY A 204 -2.11 3.32 -17.21
C GLY A 204 -2.75 2.20 -18.04
N GLY A 205 -2.17 1.00 -18.08
CA GLY A 205 -2.74 -0.16 -18.76
C GLY A 205 -4.14 -0.52 -18.26
N PHE A 206 -4.40 -0.32 -16.96
CA PHE A 206 -5.74 -0.52 -16.37
C PHE A 206 -6.79 0.47 -16.90
N LEU A 207 -6.39 1.68 -17.31
CA LEU A 207 -7.27 2.73 -17.87
C LEU A 207 -7.64 2.47 -19.34
N ILE A 208 -6.93 1.56 -20.02
CA ILE A 208 -7.19 1.23 -21.42
C ILE A 208 -8.25 0.13 -21.47
N ASN A 209 -9.53 0.53 -21.60
CA ASN A 209 -10.67 -0.40 -21.61
C ASN A 209 -10.54 -1.51 -22.65
N ARG A 210 -10.08 -1.19 -23.88
CA ARG A 210 -9.86 -2.18 -24.94
C ARG A 210 -8.78 -3.22 -24.62
N ALA A 211 -7.89 -2.93 -23.66
CA ALA A 211 -6.86 -3.86 -23.22
C ALA A 211 -7.34 -4.78 -22.10
N ALA A 212 -8.56 -4.60 -21.57
CA ALA A 212 -9.10 -5.45 -20.51
C ALA A 212 -9.07 -6.95 -20.85
N PRO A 213 -9.44 -7.42 -22.06
CA PRO A 213 -9.33 -8.84 -22.42
C PRO A 213 -7.88 -9.36 -22.39
N LEU A 214 -6.91 -8.53 -22.80
CA LEU A 214 -5.49 -8.88 -22.80
C LEU A 214 -4.89 -8.88 -21.39
N ARG A 215 -5.37 -8.01 -20.51
CA ARG A 215 -4.99 -8.03 -19.08
C ARG A 215 -5.56 -9.26 -18.39
N ALA A 216 -6.83 -9.59 -18.66
CA ALA A 216 -7.46 -10.79 -18.11
C ALA A 216 -6.74 -12.08 -18.55
N SER A 217 -6.30 -12.17 -19.81
CA SER A 217 -5.57 -13.35 -20.31
C SER A 217 -4.14 -13.50 -19.74
N ARG A 218 -3.54 -12.41 -19.24
CA ARG A 218 -2.23 -12.40 -18.58
C ARG A 218 -2.30 -12.46 -17.06
N THR A 219 -3.49 -12.21 -16.50
CA THR A 219 -3.73 -12.41 -15.07
C THR A 219 -3.78 -13.91 -14.84
N VAL A 220 -2.62 -14.49 -14.52
CA VAL A 220 -2.55 -15.85 -13.96
C VAL A 220 -3.55 -15.86 -12.81
N ALA A 221 -4.50 -16.78 -12.86
CA ALA A 221 -5.60 -16.89 -11.90
C ALA A 221 -5.03 -16.97 -10.48
N CYS A 222 -4.87 -15.81 -9.85
CA CYS A 222 -4.40 -15.68 -8.50
C CYS A 222 -5.64 -15.87 -7.63
N SER A 223 -5.98 -17.12 -7.34
CA SER A 223 -7.07 -17.48 -6.44
C SER A 223 -6.64 -17.14 -5.01
N LEU A 224 -6.77 -15.88 -4.62
CA LEU A 224 -6.40 -15.44 -3.29
C LEU A 224 -7.56 -15.65 -2.33
N GLY A 225 -7.37 -16.62 -1.44
CA GLY A 225 -8.11 -16.70 -0.18
C GLY A 225 -7.75 -15.55 0.76
N ARG A 226 -8.50 -15.49 1.85
CA ARG A 226 -8.67 -14.30 2.68
C ARG A 226 -7.73 -14.36 3.90
N LEU A 227 -6.89 -13.35 4.14
CA LEU A 227 -6.11 -13.28 5.38
C LEU A 227 -7.00 -12.82 6.55
N ARG A 228 -6.75 -13.32 7.75
CA ARG A 228 -7.29 -12.76 9.00
C ARG A 228 -6.13 -12.20 9.83
N VAL A 229 -6.19 -10.93 10.19
CA VAL A 229 -5.22 -10.33 11.11
C VAL A 229 -5.92 -10.08 12.43
N ASN A 230 -5.70 -11.00 13.39
CA ASN A 230 -6.07 -10.90 14.82
C ASN A 230 -7.47 -10.34 15.15
N THR A 231 -8.39 -10.38 14.20
CA THR A 231 -9.75 -9.83 14.26
C THR A 231 -10.64 -10.71 13.39
N GLU A 232 -11.91 -10.86 13.76
CA GLU A 232 -12.81 -11.88 13.23
C GLU A 232 -13.16 -11.74 11.74
N ARG A 233 -12.73 -10.65 11.07
CA ARG A 233 -13.10 -10.36 9.69
C ARG A 233 -11.92 -10.49 8.71
N PRO A 234 -12.14 -11.15 7.57
CA PRO A 234 -11.13 -11.32 6.53
C PRO A 234 -10.76 -10.01 5.81
N THR A 235 -9.49 -9.89 5.43
CA THR A 235 -8.90 -8.83 4.61
C THR A 235 -8.49 -9.39 3.23
N PRO A 236 -8.78 -8.71 2.11
CA PRO A 236 -8.22 -9.06 0.80
C PRO A 236 -6.74 -8.67 0.71
N VAL A 237 -5.88 -9.57 0.19
CA VAL A 237 -4.41 -9.40 0.23
C VAL A 237 -3.78 -9.06 -1.12
N CYS A 238 -4.54 -9.10 -2.21
CA CYS A 238 -4.00 -8.79 -3.52
C CYS A 238 -5.10 -8.21 -4.39
N GLN A 239 -4.94 -6.94 -4.74
CA GLN A 239 -5.61 -6.33 -5.87
C GLN A 239 -4.51 -5.71 -6.72
N ALA A 240 -4.29 -6.30 -7.89
CA ALA A 240 -3.36 -5.80 -8.89
C ALA A 240 -3.86 -4.48 -9.51
#